data_AF-A0A377QZJ3-F1
#
_entry.id   AF-A0A377QZJ3-F1
#
_cell.length_a   1.000
_cell.length_b   1.000
_cell.length_c   1.000
_cell.angle_alpha   90.00
_cell.angle_beta   90.00
_cell.angle_gamma   90.00
#
_symmetry.space_group_name_H-M   'P 1'
#
loop_
_entity.id
_entity.type
_entity.pdbx_description
1 polymer ?
#
loop_
_entity_poly.entity_id
_entity_poly.type
_entity_poly.pdbx_seq_one_letter_code
_entity_poly.pdbx_strand_id
1 'polypeptide(L)'
;MSLHDKLPDPALPEAARRDIYARESYHLLKIMSEFLEAGEELRAIRPAVSIYGSARTPPSHPDYLLAETIARKLSDAGFAVISGGGPGIMEAANKGAFAGHSPAVGLNIVLPHEQHANPYQDLSVKFQHFFPRKVMFVKHAVAYIVMPGGFGTLDELFESLTLVQTGKTPHRPVILVGRSFWQGLCDWIHSRLLERGFIAPSDAELFEIIDDADEIVERIFRHYANCTDGFCVNPKANWELGL
;
A
#
# COMPACT_ATOMS: atom_id res chain seq x y z
N MET A 1 31.93 -27.63 -5.30
CA MET A 1 31.75 -26.95 -4.01
C MET A 1 30.28 -27.09 -3.62
N SER A 2 30.00 -27.97 -2.67
CA SER A 2 28.65 -28.28 -2.18
C SER A 2 28.10 -27.13 -1.33
N LEU A 3 26.79 -27.12 -1.06
CA LEU A 3 26.18 -26.19 -0.09
C LEU A 3 26.85 -26.33 1.28
N HIS A 4 27.14 -27.57 1.68
CA HIS A 4 27.82 -27.87 2.93
C HIS A 4 29.22 -27.23 3.01
N ASP A 5 29.95 -27.21 1.89
CA ASP A 5 31.29 -26.59 1.81
C ASP A 5 31.24 -25.05 1.91
N LYS A 6 30.05 -24.44 1.77
CA LYS A 6 29.84 -22.99 1.79
C LYS A 6 29.19 -22.49 3.08
N LEU A 7 28.72 -23.39 3.95
CA LEU A 7 28.14 -23.03 5.24
C LEU A 7 29.26 -22.75 6.25
N PRO A 8 29.13 -21.71 7.10
CA PRO A 8 30.12 -21.41 8.12
C PRO A 8 30.16 -22.52 9.18
N ASP A 9 31.37 -22.96 9.52
CA ASP A 9 31.67 -23.88 10.63
C ASP A 9 32.18 -23.05 11.84
N PRO A 10 31.74 -23.32 13.09
CA PRO A 10 30.92 -24.43 13.54
C PRO A 10 29.43 -24.31 13.23
N ALA A 11 28.82 -25.43 12.85
CA ALA A 11 27.36 -25.55 12.90
C ALA A 11 26.85 -25.36 14.35
N LEU A 12 25.75 -24.61 14.50
CA LEU A 12 25.12 -24.38 15.80
C LEU A 12 24.80 -25.71 16.53
N PRO A 13 24.99 -25.80 17.87
CA PRO A 13 24.62 -26.98 18.65
C PRO A 13 23.15 -27.37 18.44
N GLU A 14 22.84 -28.66 18.46
CA GLU A 14 21.50 -29.18 18.13
C GLU A 14 20.38 -28.58 19.00
N ALA A 15 20.64 -28.36 20.29
CA ALA A 15 19.68 -27.70 21.19
C ALA A 15 19.39 -26.25 20.76
N ALA A 16 20.42 -25.48 20.41
CA ALA A 16 20.26 -24.12 19.90
C ALA A 16 19.49 -24.10 18.57
N ARG A 17 19.74 -25.09 17.69
CA ARG A 17 18.97 -25.27 16.45
C ARG A 17 17.49 -25.55 16.73
N ARG A 18 17.17 -26.47 17.64
CA ARG A 18 15.78 -26.80 18.02
C ARG A 18 15.04 -25.58 18.59
N ASP A 19 15.68 -24.80 19.44
CA ASP A 19 15.09 -23.58 20.00
C ASP A 19 14.84 -22.50 18.93
N ILE A 20 15.78 -22.32 18.00
CA ILE A 20 15.61 -21.43 16.84
C ILE A 20 14.43 -21.90 16.00
N TYR A 21 14.37 -23.19 15.64
CA TYR A 21 13.27 -23.74 14.83
C TYR A 21 11.90 -23.61 15.52
N ALA A 22 11.83 -23.81 16.83
CA ALA A 22 10.59 -23.63 17.59
C ALA A 22 10.12 -22.16 17.58
N ARG A 23 11.06 -21.21 17.75
CA ARG A 23 10.77 -19.77 17.66
C ARG A 23 10.35 -19.36 16.25
N GLU A 24 11.02 -19.88 15.22
CA GLU A 24 10.69 -19.65 13.82
C GLU A 24 9.29 -20.19 13.48
N SER A 25 8.96 -21.40 13.93
CA SER A 25 7.65 -22.01 13.70
C SER A 25 6.53 -21.19 14.34
N TYR A 26 6.73 -20.75 15.59
CA TYR A 26 5.78 -19.87 16.28
C TYR A 26 5.62 -18.52 15.55
N HIS A 27 6.73 -17.95 15.07
CA HIS A 27 6.71 -16.70 14.32
C HIS A 27 5.93 -16.83 13.00
N LEU A 28 6.14 -17.91 12.24
CA LEU A 28 5.38 -18.18 11.02
C LEU A 28 3.89 -18.35 11.27
N LEU A 29 3.50 -19.10 12.30
CA LEU A 29 2.09 -19.26 12.68
C LEU A 29 1.44 -17.93 13.04
N LYS A 30 2.18 -17.02 13.68
CA LYS A 30 1.70 -15.67 14.00
C LYS A 30 1.53 -14.78 12.78
N ILE A 31 2.45 -14.87 11.82
CA ILE A 31 2.30 -14.18 10.53
C ILE A 31 1.04 -14.70 9.80
N MET A 32 0.85 -16.02 9.78
CA MET A 32 -0.32 -16.64 9.17
C MET A 32 -1.63 -16.23 9.85
N SER A 33 -1.65 -16.12 11.19
CA SER A 33 -2.86 -15.66 11.89
C SER A 33 -3.21 -14.22 11.54
N GLU A 34 -2.22 -13.32 11.44
CA GLU A 34 -2.45 -11.92 11.01
C GLU A 34 -3.04 -11.84 9.58
N PHE A 35 -2.64 -12.74 8.68
CA PHE A 35 -3.25 -12.82 7.35
C PHE A 35 -4.73 -13.24 7.39
N LEU A 36 -5.06 -14.24 8.22
CA LEU A 36 -6.42 -14.76 8.34
C LEU A 36 -7.35 -13.73 8.98
N GLU A 37 -6.94 -13.18 10.13
CA GLU A 37 -7.71 -12.17 10.87
C GLU A 37 -7.99 -10.94 10.01
N ALA A 38 -6.96 -10.38 9.36
CA ALA A 38 -7.14 -9.22 8.49
C ALA A 38 -7.99 -9.54 7.25
N GLY A 39 -7.86 -10.74 6.68
CA GLY A 39 -8.68 -11.17 5.55
C GLY A 39 -10.17 -11.28 5.90
N GLU A 40 -10.49 -11.70 7.12
CA GLU A 40 -11.87 -11.76 7.62
C GLU A 40 -12.43 -10.36 7.89
N GLU A 41 -11.67 -9.50 8.59
CA GLU A 41 -12.08 -8.12 8.91
C GLU A 41 -12.30 -7.27 7.65
N LEU A 42 -11.46 -7.45 6.63
CA LEU A 42 -11.51 -6.67 5.38
C LEU A 42 -12.43 -7.28 4.31
N ARG A 43 -13.12 -8.39 4.60
CA ARG A 43 -13.93 -9.13 3.60
C ARG A 43 -15.00 -8.27 2.93
N ALA A 44 -15.58 -7.31 3.67
CA ALA A 44 -16.63 -6.42 3.18
C ALA A 44 -16.10 -5.11 2.57
N ILE A 45 -14.79 -4.82 2.72
CA ILE A 45 -14.18 -3.58 2.26
C ILE A 45 -13.90 -3.65 0.77
N ARG A 46 -14.89 -3.20 -0.04
CA ARG A 46 -14.81 -3.09 -1.49
C ARG A 46 -15.94 -2.21 -2.05
N PRO A 47 -15.69 -1.40 -3.10
CA PRO A 47 -14.36 -1.06 -3.64
C PRO A 47 -13.61 -0.13 -2.67
N ALA A 48 -12.27 -0.16 -2.70
CA ALA A 48 -11.46 0.66 -1.79
C ALA A 48 -10.29 1.35 -2.50
N VAL A 49 -9.81 2.46 -1.96
CA VAL A 49 -8.62 3.18 -2.44
C VAL A 49 -7.63 3.29 -1.29
N SER A 50 -6.37 2.93 -1.54
CA SER A 50 -5.30 3.09 -0.55
C SER A 50 -4.62 4.44 -0.69
N ILE A 51 -4.49 5.18 0.41
CA ILE A 51 -3.81 6.48 0.45
C ILE A 51 -2.55 6.36 1.31
N TYR A 52 -1.41 6.68 0.72
CA TYR A 52 -0.10 6.72 1.39
C TYR A 52 0.39 8.16 1.55
N GLY A 53 1.18 8.42 2.57
CA GLY A 53 1.83 9.72 2.77
C GLY A 53 2.56 9.83 4.09
N SER A 54 3.13 11.02 4.34
CA SER A 54 3.91 11.33 5.53
C SER A 54 3.11 11.19 6.83
N ALA A 55 3.71 10.53 7.83
CA ALA A 55 3.23 10.53 9.22
C ALA A 55 3.47 11.87 9.95
N ARG A 56 4.26 12.76 9.35
CA ARG A 56 4.80 13.97 10.00
C ARG A 56 4.16 15.28 9.54
N THR A 57 3.28 15.22 8.54
CA THR A 57 2.65 16.42 7.98
C THR A 57 1.66 17.01 9.00
N PRO A 58 1.78 18.29 9.38
CA PRO A 58 0.88 18.89 10.36
C PRO A 58 -0.52 19.14 9.77
N PRO A 59 -1.59 19.17 10.59
CA PRO A 59 -2.98 19.39 10.13
C PRO A 59 -3.21 20.70 9.37
N SER A 60 -2.38 21.71 9.58
CA SER A 60 -2.47 23.00 8.87
C SER A 60 -1.77 23.00 7.50
N HIS A 61 -1.07 21.94 7.14
CA HIS A 61 -0.32 21.86 5.88
C HIS A 61 -1.26 21.70 4.69
N PRO A 62 -1.00 22.35 3.53
CA PRO A 62 -1.83 22.18 2.33
C PRO A 62 -2.04 20.71 1.93
N ASP A 63 -0.98 19.89 1.94
CA ASP A 63 -1.09 18.46 1.61
C ASP A 63 -2.01 17.69 2.56
N TYR A 64 -2.09 18.08 3.84
CA TYR A 64 -3.01 17.45 4.79
C TYR A 64 -4.45 17.77 4.39
N LEU A 65 -4.76 19.05 4.15
CA LEU A 65 -6.09 19.50 3.76
C LEU A 65 -6.53 18.90 2.41
N LEU A 66 -5.59 18.76 1.49
CA LEU A 66 -5.82 18.12 0.20
C LEU A 66 -6.11 16.62 0.37
N ALA A 67 -5.33 15.89 1.17
CA ALA A 67 -5.59 14.48 1.48
C ALA A 67 -6.96 14.27 2.13
N GLU A 68 -7.34 15.14 3.07
CA GLU A 68 -8.67 15.12 3.70
C GLU A 68 -9.79 15.34 2.68
N THR A 69 -9.59 16.30 1.75
CA THR A 69 -10.56 16.59 0.69
C THR A 69 -10.71 15.43 -0.30
N ILE A 70 -9.59 14.86 -0.76
CA ILE A 70 -9.57 13.70 -1.66
C ILE A 70 -10.31 12.52 -1.01
N ALA A 71 -9.98 12.20 0.24
CA ALA A 71 -10.57 11.08 0.94
C ALA A 71 -12.08 11.26 1.19
N ARG A 72 -12.54 12.49 1.45
CA ARG A 72 -13.97 12.78 1.55
C ARG A 72 -14.69 12.51 0.23
N LYS A 73 -14.18 13.06 -0.88
CA LYS A 73 -14.80 12.88 -2.19
C LYS A 73 -14.85 11.40 -2.60
N LEU A 74 -13.79 10.63 -2.31
CA LEU A 74 -13.77 9.18 -2.56
C LEU A 74 -14.83 8.44 -1.73
N SER A 75 -14.93 8.76 -0.45
CA SER A 75 -15.92 8.16 0.45
C SER A 75 -17.34 8.47 0.01
N ASP A 76 -17.62 9.72 -0.37
CA ASP A 76 -18.91 10.16 -0.90
C ASP A 76 -19.25 9.50 -2.25
N ALA A 77 -18.23 9.17 -3.05
CA ALA A 77 -18.35 8.46 -4.32
C ALA A 77 -18.51 6.93 -4.18
N GLY A 78 -18.51 6.38 -2.96
CA GLY A 78 -18.74 4.95 -2.71
C GLY A 78 -17.47 4.11 -2.55
N PHE A 79 -16.29 4.72 -2.44
CA PHE A 79 -15.04 4.01 -2.20
C PHE A 79 -14.66 4.05 -0.72
N ALA A 80 -14.41 2.89 -0.12
CA ALA A 80 -13.72 2.84 1.17
C ALA A 80 -12.30 3.42 1.02
N VAL A 81 -11.78 4.03 2.08
CA VAL A 81 -10.41 4.58 2.08
C VAL A 81 -9.57 3.81 3.08
N ILE A 82 -8.46 3.26 2.59
CA ILE A 82 -7.50 2.51 3.40
C ILE A 82 -6.27 3.40 3.63
N SER A 83 -5.89 3.59 4.89
CA SER A 83 -4.69 4.31 5.29
C SER A 83 -3.87 3.48 6.29
N GLY A 84 -2.65 3.92 6.61
CA GLY A 84 -1.82 3.30 7.65
C GLY A 84 -2.25 3.59 9.10
N GLY A 85 -3.32 4.34 9.32
CA GLY A 85 -3.92 4.58 10.64
C GLY A 85 -3.13 5.49 11.59
N GLY A 86 -1.94 5.93 11.20
CA GLY A 86 -1.11 6.85 11.99
C GLY A 86 -1.51 8.33 11.86
N PRO A 87 -0.67 9.24 12.38
CA PRO A 87 -0.85 10.69 12.25
C PRO A 87 -0.52 11.20 10.84
N GLY A 88 -0.64 12.52 10.65
CA GLY A 88 -0.26 13.20 9.41
C GLY A 88 -1.20 12.90 8.26
N ILE A 89 -0.66 12.59 7.08
CA ILE A 89 -1.49 12.29 5.90
C ILE A 89 -2.40 11.09 6.13
N MET A 90 -1.95 10.08 6.89
CA MET A 90 -2.77 8.91 7.21
C MET A 90 -4.01 9.32 8.01
N GLU A 91 -3.86 10.23 8.97
CA GLU A 91 -4.97 10.81 9.71
C GLU A 91 -5.86 11.66 8.81
N ALA A 92 -5.29 12.51 7.95
CA ALA A 92 -6.06 13.32 7.01
C ALA A 92 -6.95 12.45 6.11
N ALA A 93 -6.39 11.38 5.55
CA ALA A 93 -7.11 10.42 4.73
C ALA A 93 -8.24 9.75 5.54
N ASN A 94 -7.97 9.29 6.75
CA ASN A 94 -8.98 8.69 7.61
C ASN A 94 -10.08 9.70 7.99
N LYS A 95 -9.72 10.91 8.41
CA LYS A 95 -10.65 12.00 8.77
C LYS A 95 -11.55 12.41 7.61
N GLY A 96 -10.97 12.52 6.42
CA GLY A 96 -11.69 12.78 5.18
C GLY A 96 -12.62 11.63 4.80
N ALA A 97 -12.25 10.38 5.00
CA ALA A 97 -13.15 9.26 4.70
C ALA A 97 -14.27 9.08 5.73
N PHE A 98 -13.93 9.23 7.02
CA PHE A 98 -14.77 8.89 8.17
C PHE A 98 -16.05 9.72 8.26
N ALA A 99 -16.05 10.94 7.73
CA ALA A 99 -17.24 11.77 7.70
C ALA A 99 -17.91 11.83 6.31
N GLY A 100 -17.51 10.94 5.39
CA GLY A 100 -18.25 10.64 4.17
C GLY A 100 -19.15 9.41 4.35
N HIS A 101 -19.61 8.81 3.25
CA HIS A 101 -20.56 7.69 3.29
C HIS A 101 -19.94 6.29 3.36
N SER A 102 -18.68 6.13 2.96
CA SER A 102 -18.00 4.84 2.87
C SER A 102 -16.94 4.68 3.97
N PRO A 103 -16.57 3.43 4.34
CA PRO A 103 -15.71 3.18 5.49
C PRO A 103 -14.32 3.82 5.40
N ALA A 104 -13.86 4.38 6.52
CA ALA A 104 -12.47 4.72 6.77
C ALA A 104 -11.76 3.56 7.48
N VAL A 105 -10.74 2.99 6.83
CA VAL A 105 -9.98 1.84 7.33
C VAL A 105 -8.57 2.28 7.71
N GLY A 106 -8.11 1.89 8.91
CA GLY A 106 -6.72 2.06 9.33
C GLY A 106 -6.04 0.71 9.53
N LEU A 107 -4.99 0.46 8.73
CA LEU A 107 -4.10 -0.69 8.89
C LEU A 107 -2.91 -0.26 9.76
N ASN A 108 -3.04 -0.43 11.07
CA ASN A 108 -2.09 0.02 12.08
C ASN A 108 -0.94 -0.98 12.24
N ILE A 109 0.27 -0.50 12.55
CA ILE A 109 1.45 -1.34 12.81
C ILE A 109 1.99 -1.09 14.22
N VAL A 110 2.38 -2.14 14.92
CA VAL A 110 3.05 -2.02 16.22
C VAL A 110 4.51 -1.62 16.00
N LEU A 111 4.85 -0.40 16.42
CA LEU A 111 6.22 0.11 16.44
C LEU A 111 6.67 0.40 17.89
N PRO A 112 7.98 0.35 18.18
CA PRO A 112 8.52 0.67 19.52
C PRO A 112 8.24 2.11 19.96
N HIS A 113 8.18 3.03 19.00
CA HIS A 113 7.92 4.46 19.16
C HIS A 113 6.99 4.91 18.02
N GLU A 114 6.21 5.99 18.21
CA GLU A 114 5.14 6.45 17.29
C GLU A 114 3.87 5.59 17.36
N GLN A 115 3.07 5.76 18.44
CA GLN A 115 1.90 4.92 18.75
C GLN A 115 0.67 5.73 19.16
N HIS A 116 0.01 6.39 18.22
CA HIS A 116 -1.41 6.69 18.41
C HIS A 116 -2.12 6.45 17.07
N ALA A 117 -2.95 5.40 17.04
CA ALA A 117 -3.94 5.24 15.98
C ALA A 117 -4.82 6.50 15.99
N ASN A 118 -5.02 7.11 14.83
CA ASN A 118 -5.89 8.29 14.75
C ASN A 118 -7.35 7.89 15.04
N PRO A 119 -8.18 8.82 15.56
CA PRO A 119 -9.54 8.49 16.01
C PRO A 119 -10.56 8.35 14.87
N TYR A 120 -10.17 8.50 13.61
CA TYR A 120 -11.09 8.61 12.46
C TYR A 120 -11.16 7.30 11.66
N GLN A 121 -11.32 6.16 12.34
CA GLN A 121 -11.32 4.83 11.72
C GLN A 121 -12.63 4.11 12.06
N ASP A 122 -13.41 3.75 11.05
CA ASP A 122 -14.58 2.85 11.21
C ASP A 122 -14.11 1.41 11.46
N LEU A 123 -13.02 1.01 10.80
CA LEU A 123 -12.37 -0.29 10.98
C LEU A 123 -10.88 -0.08 11.24
N SER A 124 -10.38 -0.66 12.33
CA SER A 124 -8.99 -0.56 12.76
C SER A 124 -8.38 -1.94 12.87
N VAL A 125 -7.54 -2.31 11.90
CA VAL A 125 -6.84 -3.60 11.87
C VAL A 125 -5.43 -3.38 12.40
N LYS A 126 -4.96 -4.23 13.31
CA LYS A 126 -3.65 -4.07 13.95
C LYS A 126 -2.70 -5.21 13.56
N PHE A 127 -1.54 -4.84 13.04
CA PHE A 127 -0.48 -5.77 12.64
C PHE A 127 0.72 -5.67 13.55
N GLN A 128 1.46 -6.77 13.72
CA GLN A 128 2.81 -6.74 14.28
C GLN A 128 3.87 -6.90 13.20
N HIS A 129 3.50 -7.48 12.05
CA HIS A 129 4.43 -7.71 10.94
C HIS A 129 4.08 -6.82 9.75
N PHE A 130 5.10 -6.31 9.07
CA PHE A 130 4.92 -5.45 7.90
C PHE A 130 4.31 -6.20 6.70
N PHE A 131 4.68 -7.46 6.49
CA PHE A 131 4.28 -8.18 5.27
C PHE A 131 2.76 -8.42 5.16
N PRO A 132 2.05 -8.91 6.20
CA PRO A 132 0.60 -9.02 6.13
C PRO A 132 -0.09 -7.67 5.91
N ARG A 133 0.40 -6.61 6.57
CA ARG A 133 -0.11 -5.25 6.42
C ARG A 133 0.01 -4.75 4.98
N LYS A 134 1.19 -4.91 4.37
CA LYS A 134 1.50 -4.55 2.98
C LYS A 134 0.57 -5.25 1.99
N VAL A 135 0.37 -6.56 2.17
CA VAL A 135 -0.58 -7.32 1.36
C VAL A 135 -2.00 -6.74 1.45
N MET A 136 -2.46 -6.33 2.64
CA MET A 136 -3.82 -5.80 2.80
C MET A 136 -4.02 -4.43 2.17
N PHE A 137 -2.98 -3.58 2.11
CA PHE A 137 -3.03 -2.32 1.37
C PHE A 137 -3.29 -2.53 -0.12
N VAL A 138 -2.69 -3.59 -0.67
CA VAL A 138 -2.76 -3.88 -2.09
C VAL A 138 -4.03 -4.66 -2.40
N LYS A 139 -4.27 -5.79 -1.73
CA LYS A 139 -5.31 -6.75 -2.09
C LYS A 139 -6.69 -6.12 -2.32
N HIS A 140 -7.11 -5.21 -1.45
CA HIS A 140 -8.45 -4.61 -1.45
C HIS A 140 -8.57 -3.32 -2.27
N ALA A 141 -7.45 -2.69 -2.65
CA ALA A 141 -7.46 -1.41 -3.33
C ALA A 141 -7.74 -1.53 -4.83
N VAL A 142 -8.51 -0.62 -5.41
CA VAL A 142 -8.70 -0.48 -6.87
C VAL A 142 -7.83 0.63 -7.47
N ALA A 143 -7.24 1.48 -6.62
CA ALA A 143 -6.31 2.52 -6.98
C ALA A 143 -5.42 2.88 -5.77
N TYR A 144 -4.29 3.52 -6.04
CA TYR A 144 -3.34 4.00 -5.04
C TYR A 144 -3.15 5.50 -5.21
N ILE A 145 -3.25 6.26 -4.12
CA ILE A 145 -2.96 7.68 -4.09
C ILE A 145 -1.78 7.91 -3.17
N VAL A 146 -0.75 8.59 -3.68
CA VAL A 146 0.52 8.77 -3.00
C VAL A 146 0.77 10.26 -2.79
N MET A 147 0.48 10.71 -1.58
CA MET A 147 0.75 12.07 -1.13
C MET A 147 2.24 12.23 -0.76
N PRO A 148 2.76 13.46 -0.63
CA PRO A 148 4.14 13.70 -0.20
C PRO A 148 4.50 12.97 1.09
N GLY A 149 5.67 12.30 1.08
CA GLY A 149 6.02 11.33 2.11
C GLY A 149 7.48 10.91 2.16
N GLY A 150 7.81 10.14 3.20
CA GLY A 150 9.18 9.65 3.45
C GLY A 150 9.38 8.21 2.99
N PHE A 151 10.30 7.49 3.65
CA PHE A 151 10.65 6.12 3.27
C PHE A 151 9.48 5.13 3.30
N GLY A 152 8.59 5.22 4.28
CA GLY A 152 7.39 4.35 4.30
C GLY A 152 6.49 4.59 3.09
N THR A 153 6.35 5.84 2.65
CA THR A 153 5.57 6.18 1.45
C THR A 153 6.25 5.68 0.17
N LEU A 154 7.57 5.81 0.08
CA LEU A 154 8.34 5.31 -1.06
C LEU A 154 8.32 3.77 -1.14
N ASP A 155 8.37 3.09 0.01
CA ASP A 155 8.25 1.64 0.10
C ASP A 155 6.91 1.15 -0.50
N GLU A 156 5.78 1.71 -0.07
CA GLU A 156 4.47 1.33 -0.63
C GLU A 156 4.30 1.77 -2.09
N LEU A 157 4.87 2.90 -2.51
CA LEU A 157 4.87 3.35 -3.90
C LEU A 157 5.58 2.35 -4.81
N PHE A 158 6.83 1.99 -4.52
CA PHE A 158 7.61 1.10 -5.37
C PHE A 158 7.11 -0.35 -5.30
N GLU A 159 6.55 -0.77 -4.17
CA GLU A 159 5.86 -2.07 -4.08
C GLU A 159 4.63 -2.09 -5.00
N SER A 160 3.78 -1.06 -4.93
CA SER A 160 2.59 -0.95 -5.79
C SER A 160 2.96 -0.95 -7.28
N LEU A 161 3.98 -0.16 -7.67
CA LEU A 161 4.49 -0.11 -9.04
C LEU A 161 5.01 -1.47 -9.50
N THR A 162 5.80 -2.16 -8.67
CA THR A 162 6.37 -3.47 -8.99
C THR A 162 5.26 -4.53 -9.16
N LEU A 163 4.23 -4.49 -8.31
CA LEU A 163 3.11 -5.42 -8.39
C LEU A 163 2.28 -5.19 -9.65
N VAL A 164 2.05 -3.94 -10.06
CA VAL A 164 1.37 -3.63 -11.32
C VAL A 164 2.25 -3.99 -12.53
N GLN A 165 3.53 -3.62 -12.51
CA GLN A 165 4.50 -3.92 -13.58
C GLN A 165 4.60 -5.42 -13.85
N THR A 166 4.71 -6.21 -12.78
CA THR A 166 4.83 -7.66 -12.88
C THR A 166 3.49 -8.35 -13.13
N GLY A 167 2.36 -7.63 -13.10
CA GLY A 167 1.00 -8.16 -13.25
C GLY A 167 0.47 -8.90 -12.03
N LYS A 168 1.13 -8.78 -10.86
CA LYS A 168 0.80 -9.52 -9.63
C LYS A 168 -0.50 -9.00 -9.03
N THR A 169 -0.83 -7.77 -9.38
CA THR A 169 -2.15 -7.17 -9.22
C THR A 169 -2.68 -6.79 -10.60
N PRO A 170 -4.01 -6.72 -10.76
CA PRO A 170 -4.61 -6.05 -11.91
C PRO A 170 -3.99 -4.67 -12.13
N HIS A 171 -4.07 -4.19 -13.38
CA HIS A 171 -3.69 -2.81 -13.67
C HIS A 171 -4.56 -1.87 -12.85
N ARG A 172 -3.93 -1.07 -11.99
CA ARG A 172 -4.59 -0.14 -11.05
C ARG A 172 -3.89 1.22 -11.16
N PRO A 173 -4.63 2.34 -11.14
CA PRO A 173 -4.02 3.66 -11.18
C PRO A 173 -3.12 3.89 -9.95
N VAL A 174 -1.90 4.35 -10.20
CA VAL A 174 -0.99 4.88 -9.18
C VAL A 174 -0.90 6.38 -9.39
N ILE A 175 -1.50 7.16 -8.49
CA ILE A 175 -1.62 8.60 -8.65
C ILE A 175 -0.72 9.29 -7.62
N LEU A 176 0.25 10.05 -8.11
CA LEU A 176 1.13 10.89 -7.29
C LEU A 176 0.51 12.28 -7.15
N VAL A 177 0.38 12.77 -5.92
CA VAL A 177 -0.19 14.10 -5.63
C VAL A 177 0.92 15.03 -5.15
N GLY A 178 0.98 16.24 -5.69
CA GLY A 178 2.01 17.22 -5.39
C GLY A 178 3.16 17.17 -6.40
N ARG A 179 2.91 17.66 -7.63
CA ARG A 179 3.90 17.69 -8.72
C ARG A 179 5.25 18.24 -8.31
N SER A 180 5.28 19.34 -7.57
CA SER A 180 6.53 19.98 -7.12
C SER A 180 7.37 19.06 -6.22
N PHE A 181 6.74 18.16 -5.47
CA PHE A 181 7.41 17.18 -4.62
C PHE A 181 7.93 16.00 -5.46
N TRP A 182 7.12 15.46 -6.37
CA TRP A 182 7.43 14.23 -7.10
C TRP A 182 8.32 14.43 -8.34
N GLN A 183 8.38 15.64 -8.90
CA GLN A 183 9.08 15.89 -10.18
C GLN A 183 10.52 15.37 -10.17
N GLY A 184 11.29 15.62 -9.09
CA GLY A 184 12.67 15.17 -9.01
C GLY A 184 12.82 13.64 -9.02
N LEU A 185 11.87 12.90 -8.43
CA LEU A 185 11.86 11.44 -8.48
C LEU A 185 11.49 10.94 -9.88
N CYS A 186 10.49 11.54 -10.52
CA CYS A 186 10.08 11.19 -11.87
C CYS A 186 11.21 11.42 -12.89
N ASP A 187 11.91 12.55 -12.77
CA ASP A 187 13.08 12.87 -13.61
C ASP A 187 14.20 11.85 -13.40
N TRP A 188 14.42 11.40 -12.16
CA TRP A 188 15.40 10.37 -11.84
C TRP A 188 14.98 9.00 -12.41
N ILE A 189 13.71 8.60 -12.28
CA ILE A 189 13.19 7.36 -12.85
C ILE A 189 13.41 7.35 -14.38
N HIS A 190 13.08 8.44 -15.05
CA HIS A 190 13.29 8.56 -16.50
C HIS A 190 14.78 8.51 -16.87
N SER A 191 15.58 9.41 -16.30
CA SER A 191 17.00 9.55 -16.69
C SER A 191 17.90 8.40 -16.22
N ARG A 192 17.52 7.67 -15.16
CA ARG A 192 18.37 6.63 -14.58
C ARG A 192 17.83 5.23 -14.75
N LEU A 193 16.52 5.02 -14.69
CA LEU A 193 15.95 3.68 -14.86
C LEU A 193 15.60 3.43 -16.32
N LEU A 194 14.86 4.34 -16.96
CA LEU A 194 14.40 4.15 -18.33
C LEU A 194 15.54 4.27 -19.34
N GLU A 195 16.32 5.35 -19.32
CA GLU A 195 17.43 5.55 -20.27
C GLU A 195 18.50 4.45 -20.20
N ARG A 196 18.66 3.81 -19.03
CA ARG A 196 19.63 2.73 -18.82
C ARG A 196 19.04 1.34 -19.05
N GLY A 197 17.76 1.24 -19.42
CA GLY A 197 17.09 -0.02 -19.73
C GLY A 197 16.80 -0.89 -18.51
N PHE A 198 16.66 -0.31 -17.31
CA PHE A 198 16.24 -1.03 -16.11
C PHE A 198 14.73 -1.20 -16.00
N ILE A 199 13.96 -0.38 -16.72
CA ILE A 199 12.51 -0.50 -16.89
C ILE A 199 12.15 -0.32 -18.37
N ALA A 200 10.99 -0.84 -18.79
CA ALA A 200 10.47 -0.66 -20.14
C ALA A 200 9.82 0.73 -20.30
N PRO A 201 9.68 1.26 -21.53
CA PRO A 201 8.96 2.52 -21.77
C PRO A 201 7.53 2.51 -21.22
N SER A 202 6.82 1.39 -21.32
CA SER A 202 5.47 1.22 -20.74
C SER A 202 5.44 1.31 -19.22
N ASP A 203 6.56 1.03 -18.54
CA ASP A 203 6.61 1.07 -17.07
C ASP A 203 6.61 2.52 -16.56
N ALA A 204 7.05 3.47 -17.38
CA ALA A 204 6.98 4.90 -17.07
C ALA A 204 5.54 5.45 -17.11
N GLU A 205 4.60 4.70 -17.70
CA GLU A 205 3.18 5.04 -17.78
C GLU A 205 2.37 4.44 -16.61
N LEU A 206 3.02 3.72 -15.69
CA LEU A 206 2.36 3.07 -14.55
C LEU A 206 1.88 4.04 -13.47
N PHE A 207 2.39 5.27 -13.48
CA PHE A 207 1.97 6.32 -12.56
C PHE A 207 1.69 7.62 -13.29
N GLU A 208 0.84 8.45 -12.70
CA GLU A 208 0.51 9.78 -13.19
C GLU A 208 0.54 10.80 -12.05
N ILE A 209 0.82 12.07 -12.36
CA ILE A 209 0.81 13.16 -11.38
C ILE A 209 -0.46 13.97 -11.58
N ILE A 210 -1.31 14.00 -10.56
CA ILE A 210 -2.57 14.76 -10.54
C ILE A 210 -2.62 15.56 -9.23
N ASP A 211 -2.83 16.87 -9.32
CA ASP A 211 -2.84 17.77 -8.17
C ASP A 211 -4.26 18.20 -7.76
N ASP A 212 -5.26 17.97 -8.62
CA ASP A 212 -6.65 18.34 -8.37
C ASP A 212 -7.46 17.16 -7.81
N ALA A 213 -8.21 17.41 -6.73
CA ALA A 213 -8.96 16.37 -6.04
C ALA A 213 -10.12 15.81 -6.87
N ASP A 214 -10.77 16.62 -7.71
CA ASP A 214 -11.88 16.19 -8.56
C ASP A 214 -11.36 15.35 -9.73
N GLU A 215 -10.24 15.76 -10.34
CA GLU A 215 -9.57 14.99 -11.39
C GLU A 215 -9.11 13.61 -10.90
N ILE A 216 -8.58 13.51 -9.68
CA ILE A 216 -8.20 12.22 -9.06
C ILE A 216 -9.41 11.28 -8.95
N VAL A 217 -10.53 11.78 -8.43
CA VAL A 217 -11.75 10.98 -8.24
C VAL A 217 -12.32 10.56 -9.58
N GLU A 218 -12.38 11.46 -10.56
CA GLU A 218 -12.83 11.15 -11.91
C GLU A 218 -11.95 10.08 -12.56
N ARG A 219 -10.62 10.18 -12.41
CA ARG A 219 -9.66 9.24 -12.96
C ARG A 219 -9.85 7.82 -12.42
N ILE A 220 -10.10 7.70 -11.11
CA ILE A 220 -10.37 6.43 -10.42
C ILE A 220 -11.74 5.88 -10.84
N PHE A 221 -12.78 6.72 -10.86
CA PHE A 221 -14.12 6.31 -11.26
C PHE A 221 -14.16 5.82 -12.71
N ARG A 222 -13.51 6.54 -13.63
CA ARG A 222 -13.39 6.15 -15.04
C ARG A 222 -12.67 4.81 -15.21
N HIS A 223 -11.62 4.56 -14.44
CA HIS A 223 -10.95 3.27 -14.44
C HIS A 223 -11.89 2.17 -13.95
N TYR A 224 -12.54 2.40 -12.80
CA TYR A 224 -13.43 1.43 -12.18
C TYR A 224 -14.65 1.09 -13.07
N ALA A 225 -15.28 2.09 -13.70
CA ALA A 225 -16.42 1.90 -14.59
C ALA A 225 -16.07 1.11 -15.86
N ASN A 226 -14.85 1.28 -16.38
CA ASN A 226 -14.37 0.56 -17.57
C ASN A 226 -13.86 -0.86 -17.25
N CYS A 227 -13.72 -1.21 -15.97
CA CYS A 227 -13.48 -2.57 -15.52
C CYS A 227 -14.81 -3.35 -15.44
N THR A 228 -15.39 -3.65 -16.61
CA THR A 228 -16.67 -4.38 -16.72
C THR A 228 -16.59 -5.87 -16.36
N ASP A 229 -15.38 -6.43 -16.20
CA ASP A 229 -15.16 -7.80 -15.73
C ASP A 229 -14.37 -7.72 -14.42
N GLY A 230 -15.05 -8.06 -13.32
CA GLY A 230 -14.60 -7.85 -11.95
C GLY A 230 -13.10 -8.10 -11.75
N PHE A 231 -12.39 -7.05 -11.32
CA PHE A 231 -10.99 -7.14 -10.94
C PHE A 231 -10.11 -7.90 -11.95
N CYS A 232 -10.22 -7.61 -13.26
CA CYS A 232 -9.33 -8.06 -14.35
C CYS A 232 -8.42 -9.24 -13.97
N VAL A 233 -9.00 -10.43 -13.77
CA VAL A 233 -8.25 -11.67 -13.84
C VAL A 233 -7.83 -11.75 -15.30
N ASN A 234 -6.56 -11.52 -15.60
CA ASN A 234 -6.07 -11.67 -16.97
C ASN A 234 -6.23 -13.16 -17.34
N PRO A 235 -7.16 -13.54 -18.23
CA PRO A 235 -7.40 -14.95 -18.55
C PRO A 235 -6.23 -15.58 -19.32
N LYS A 236 -5.23 -14.79 -19.71
CA LYS A 236 -3.98 -15.23 -20.35
C LYS A 236 -2.76 -15.24 -19.41
N ALA A 237 -2.92 -14.84 -18.15
CA ALA A 237 -1.85 -14.93 -17.18
C ALA A 237 -1.76 -16.39 -16.67
N ASN A 238 -0.87 -17.19 -17.28
CA ASN A 238 -0.59 -18.57 -16.86
C ASN A 238 0.10 -18.68 -15.48
N TRP A 239 0.16 -17.59 -14.73
CA TRP A 239 0.72 -17.54 -13.40
C TRP A 239 -0.32 -16.85 -12.50
N GLU A 240 -1.15 -17.65 -11.86
CA GLU A 240 -1.87 -17.21 -10.68
C GLU A 240 -0.92 -17.46 -9.50
N LEU A 241 -0.32 -16.40 -8.98
CA LEU A 241 0.28 -16.45 -7.64
C LEU A 241 -0.24 -15.24 -6.86
N GLY A 242 -1.34 -15.49 -6.14
CA GLY A 242 -1.24 -15.63 -4.70
C GLY A 242 -1.45 -14.37 -3.87
N LEU A 243 -2.40 -13.53 -4.28
CA LEU A 243 -3.14 -12.68 -3.35
C LEU A 243 -4.58 -13.15 -3.23
#